data_AF-A0A9D7GSN7-F1
#
_entry.id   AF-A0A9D7GSN7-F1
#
_cell.length_a   1.000
_cell.length_b   1.000
_cell.length_c   1.000
_cell.angle_alpha   90.00
_cell.angle_beta   90.00
_cell.angle_gamma   90.00
#
_symmetry.space_group_name_H-M   'P 1'
#
loop_
_entity.id
_entity.type
_entity.pdbx_description
1 polymer ?
#
loop_
_entity_poly.entity_id
_entity_poly.type
_entity_poly.pdbx_seq_one_letter_code
_entity_poly.pdbx_strand_id
1 'polypeptide(L)'
;MIPGFGFSTNNTDCNDANIAINPAAIESCNGIDDNCNGTADDGLIFTTYYADLDNDSFGDLSDIGNSLCNNPGVGFSIINTDCNDENFAINPAAESCNGIDDNCNGTADDGLIFTTYYADLDNDSFGDLSDIGNSLCNDPGFGFSINNTDCNDGNITINPAATESCNGIDDNCNGTADDGLIFITYFADLDNDSFGDLSDIGNSLCNDPGFGFSINNTDCNDGNPLINIAAIESCNGIDDNCNGTADDGLIFTTYYADLDNDSFGDLTDIGSSLCNNPGAGFSTNNTDCNDGNVAINPAAFESCNGIDDNCNGTADDGLIFTTYYADLDNDSYGDLSDIGNSLCNDPGFGFSINNTDCNDGNIAINPAAIESCNGIDDNCNGTADDGLVFITYYADLDNDSFGDLTDIGTSLCNDPGFGFSTNNTDCNDANMQSILLLPKAAMESMIIAMELQMMV
;
A
#
# COMPACT_ATOMS: atom_id res chain seq x y z
N MET A 1 40.28 -103.75 122.36
CA MET A 1 38.87 -104.21 122.28
C MET A 1 38.28 -103.62 121.01
N ILE A 2 37.54 -104.43 120.24
CA ILE A 2 36.97 -104.14 118.91
C ILE A 2 36.16 -102.82 118.94
N PRO A 3 36.20 -101.98 117.88
CA PRO A 3 35.81 -100.58 117.93
C PRO A 3 34.28 -100.42 117.84
N GLY A 4 33.74 -99.52 118.66
CA GLY A 4 32.35 -99.09 118.55
C GLY A 4 32.13 -98.26 117.29
N PHE A 5 30.92 -98.30 116.76
CA PHE A 5 30.47 -97.43 115.67
C PHE A 5 30.83 -95.97 115.97
N GLY A 6 31.52 -95.31 115.02
CA GLY A 6 31.90 -93.90 115.10
C GLY A 6 33.40 -93.57 114.94
N PHE A 7 34.28 -94.53 114.63
CA PHE A 7 35.73 -94.27 114.44
C PHE A 7 36.21 -94.68 113.03
N SER A 8 36.92 -93.79 112.34
CA SER A 8 37.51 -93.98 110.99
C SER A 8 39.04 -94.09 111.06
N THR A 9 39.66 -94.86 110.16
CA THR A 9 41.13 -94.95 110.02
C THR A 9 41.71 -93.91 109.06
N ASN A 10 40.87 -93.09 108.42
CA ASN A 10 41.27 -92.00 107.53
C ASN A 10 41.06 -90.65 108.23
N ASN A 11 42.09 -89.80 108.29
CA ASN A 11 42.08 -88.52 109.01
C ASN A 11 41.84 -87.31 108.10
N THR A 12 41.41 -87.52 106.86
CA THR A 12 41.18 -86.46 105.88
C THR A 12 39.75 -85.90 105.91
N ASP A 13 38.86 -86.47 106.73
CA ASP A 13 37.53 -85.91 107.00
C ASP A 13 37.65 -84.65 107.85
N CYS A 14 37.18 -83.51 107.31
CA CYS A 14 37.26 -82.21 107.95
C CYS A 14 36.03 -81.86 108.79
N ASN A 15 34.95 -82.67 108.79
CA ASN A 15 33.79 -82.48 109.66
C ASN A 15 33.12 -83.82 110.05
N ASP A 16 33.59 -84.40 111.16
CA ASP A 16 33.13 -85.68 111.70
C ASP A 16 31.65 -85.72 112.14
N ALA A 17 30.99 -84.57 112.22
CA ALA A 17 29.58 -84.42 112.56
C ALA A 17 28.65 -84.34 111.34
N ASN A 18 29.18 -84.14 110.13
CA ASN A 18 28.37 -83.96 108.91
C ASN A 18 28.80 -84.90 107.78
N ILE A 19 27.97 -85.91 107.49
CA ILE A 19 28.24 -86.89 106.43
C ILE A 19 28.41 -86.29 105.02
N ALA A 20 27.88 -85.08 104.78
CA ALA A 20 28.00 -84.39 103.49
C ALA A 20 29.38 -83.76 103.26
N ILE A 21 30.20 -83.59 104.30
CA ILE A 21 31.52 -82.95 104.22
C ILE A 21 32.58 -84.04 104.41
N ASN A 22 33.25 -84.44 103.34
CA ASN A 22 34.28 -85.48 103.34
C ASN A 22 35.10 -85.43 102.03
N PRO A 23 36.30 -86.01 101.98
CA PRO A 23 37.20 -86.01 100.81
C PRO A 23 36.64 -86.43 99.45
N ALA A 24 35.52 -87.13 99.42
CA ALA A 24 34.87 -87.61 98.20
C ALA A 24 33.55 -86.87 97.89
N ALA A 25 33.19 -85.86 98.69
CA ALA A 25 32.05 -84.99 98.43
C ALA A 25 32.30 -84.16 97.17
N ILE A 26 31.22 -83.79 96.50
CA ILE A 26 31.23 -82.81 95.41
C ILE A 26 30.85 -81.47 96.04
N GLU A 27 31.61 -80.43 95.73
CA GLU A 27 31.33 -79.07 96.22
C GLU A 27 29.91 -78.65 95.88
N SER A 28 29.23 -78.10 96.87
CA SER A 28 27.94 -77.44 96.75
C SER A 28 28.13 -75.97 97.06
N CYS A 29 27.61 -75.05 96.24
CA CYS A 29 27.76 -73.60 96.43
C CYS A 29 27.15 -73.12 97.76
N ASN A 30 27.91 -73.23 98.85
CA ASN A 30 27.46 -73.06 100.23
C ASN A 30 28.52 -72.37 101.12
N GLY A 31 29.70 -72.03 100.57
CA GLY A 31 30.78 -71.37 101.29
C GLY A 31 31.59 -72.31 102.20
N ILE A 32 31.41 -73.63 102.08
CA ILE A 32 32.07 -74.67 102.87
C ILE A 32 32.93 -75.52 101.92
N ASP A 33 34.11 -75.92 102.39
CA ASP A 33 34.96 -76.91 101.73
C ASP A 33 34.37 -78.30 101.98
N ASP A 34 33.44 -78.72 101.12
CA ASP A 34 32.72 -80.00 101.27
C ASP A 34 33.67 -81.19 101.06
N ASN A 35 34.65 -81.05 100.18
CA ASN A 35 35.61 -82.09 99.79
C ASN A 35 36.93 -82.05 100.58
N CYS A 36 37.05 -81.14 101.56
CA CYS A 36 38.19 -81.03 102.47
C CYS A 36 39.56 -80.83 101.79
N ASN A 37 39.63 -80.19 100.61
CA ASN A 37 40.88 -79.97 99.89
C ASN A 37 41.60 -78.66 100.22
N GLY A 38 41.02 -77.84 101.11
CA GLY A 38 41.55 -76.58 101.58
C GLY A 38 40.97 -75.34 100.87
N THR A 39 40.02 -75.52 99.96
CA THR A 39 39.31 -74.43 99.27
C THR A 39 37.82 -74.71 99.25
N ALA A 40 37.00 -73.78 99.75
CA ALA A 40 35.55 -73.88 99.65
C ALA A 40 35.07 -73.63 98.22
N ASP A 41 34.04 -74.37 97.80
CA ASP A 41 33.32 -74.20 96.53
C ASP A 41 34.22 -74.36 95.27
N ASP A 42 35.32 -75.09 95.36
CA ASP A 42 36.24 -75.28 94.23
C ASP A 42 35.67 -76.19 93.12
N GLY A 43 36.14 -75.98 91.89
CA GLY A 43 35.63 -76.73 90.73
C GLY A 43 34.19 -76.36 90.30
N LEU A 44 33.53 -75.43 91.00
CA LEU A 44 32.26 -74.83 90.56
C LEU A 44 32.48 -73.72 89.52
N ILE A 45 31.47 -73.48 88.68
CA ILE A 45 31.49 -72.36 87.73
C ILE A 45 30.94 -71.14 88.46
N PHE A 46 31.79 -70.15 88.63
CA PHE A 46 31.36 -68.83 89.09
C PHE A 46 31.00 -67.96 87.88
N THR A 47 29.82 -67.34 87.95
CA THR A 47 29.36 -66.35 86.98
C THR A 47 29.34 -64.99 87.68
N THR A 48 29.83 -63.95 87.00
CA THR A 48 29.73 -62.58 87.52
C THR A 48 28.32 -62.07 87.24
N TYR A 49 27.66 -61.61 88.29
CA TYR A 49 26.35 -60.97 88.24
C TYR A 49 26.48 -59.51 88.64
N TYR A 50 25.91 -58.62 87.84
CA TYR A 50 25.85 -57.18 88.03
C TYR A 50 24.45 -56.82 88.54
N ALA A 51 24.33 -55.82 89.40
CA ALA A 51 23.03 -55.28 89.80
C ALA A 51 22.24 -54.87 88.56
N ASP A 52 20.93 -55.15 88.57
CA ASP A 52 19.98 -54.79 87.51
C ASP A 52 18.73 -54.25 88.23
N LEU A 53 18.75 -52.95 88.58
CA LEU A 53 17.76 -52.35 89.48
C LEU A 53 16.41 -52.11 88.79
N ASP A 54 16.37 -51.86 87.50
CA ASP A 54 15.14 -51.64 86.72
C ASP A 54 14.57 -52.91 86.04
N ASN A 55 15.33 -54.01 86.03
CA ASN A 55 14.98 -55.33 85.51
C ASN A 55 14.82 -55.39 83.98
N ASP A 56 15.65 -54.67 83.23
CA ASP A 56 15.67 -54.68 81.77
C ASP A 56 16.57 -55.77 81.15
N SER A 57 17.26 -56.55 82.00
CA SER A 57 18.23 -57.61 81.67
C SER A 57 19.64 -57.15 81.34
N PHE A 58 19.95 -55.87 81.46
CA PHE A 58 21.30 -55.35 81.51
C PHE A 58 21.59 -54.90 82.94
N GLY A 59 22.85 -54.94 83.34
CA GLY A 59 23.25 -54.52 84.68
C GLY A 59 24.22 -53.36 84.62
N ASP A 60 24.24 -52.60 85.71
CA ASP A 60 25.00 -51.37 85.89
C ASP A 60 26.45 -51.51 85.39
N LEU A 61 26.79 -50.72 84.38
CA LEU A 61 28.13 -50.62 83.80
C LEU A 61 29.20 -50.19 84.82
N SER A 62 28.79 -49.49 85.88
CA SER A 62 29.64 -49.06 86.98
C SER A 62 29.77 -50.08 88.11
N ASP A 63 28.92 -51.11 88.12
CA ASP A 63 29.02 -52.22 89.08
C ASP A 63 30.22 -53.12 88.72
N ILE A 64 31.09 -53.34 89.71
CA ILE A 64 32.23 -54.25 89.59
C ILE A 64 31.80 -55.73 89.58
N GLY A 65 30.54 -56.00 89.87
CA GLY A 65 29.90 -57.30 89.82
C GLY A 65 30.28 -58.21 90.99
N ASN A 66 29.37 -59.13 91.33
CA ASN A 66 29.60 -60.17 92.32
C ASN A 66 29.73 -61.53 91.64
N SER A 67 30.85 -62.20 91.86
CA SER A 67 31.11 -63.54 91.32
C SER A 67 30.46 -64.59 92.21
N LEU A 68 29.43 -65.27 91.71
CA LEU A 68 28.62 -66.22 92.48
C LEU A 68 28.53 -67.57 91.75
N CYS A 69 28.51 -68.66 92.53
CA CYS A 69 28.34 -70.03 92.03
C CYS A 69 26.85 -70.46 91.94
N ASN A 70 25.92 -69.60 92.35
CA ASN A 70 24.47 -69.77 92.19
C ASN A 70 23.87 -68.47 91.64
N ASN A 71 22.82 -68.59 90.80
CA ASN A 71 22.10 -67.42 90.28
C ASN A 71 21.36 -66.70 91.42
N PRO A 72 21.66 -65.41 91.69
CA PRO A 72 21.01 -64.64 92.76
C PRO A 72 19.53 -64.34 92.49
N GLY A 73 19.04 -64.49 91.26
CA GLY A 73 17.63 -64.28 90.88
C GLY A 73 17.38 -62.89 90.29
N VAL A 74 16.13 -62.42 90.38
CA VAL A 74 15.70 -61.10 89.88
C VAL A 74 16.51 -59.97 90.51
N GLY A 75 16.74 -58.90 89.76
CA GLY A 75 17.58 -57.78 90.18
C GLY A 75 19.07 -57.92 89.85
N PHE A 76 19.44 -58.91 89.03
CA PHE A 76 20.82 -59.11 88.57
C PHE A 76 20.91 -59.56 87.11
N SER A 77 21.86 -59.03 86.35
CA SER A 77 22.20 -59.42 84.99
C SER A 77 23.62 -59.99 84.87
N ILE A 78 23.89 -60.75 83.81
CA ILE A 78 25.24 -61.20 83.42
C ILE A 78 25.90 -60.29 82.38
N ILE A 79 25.19 -59.25 81.91
CA ILE A 79 25.62 -58.31 80.89
C ILE A 79 25.77 -56.94 81.54
N ASN A 80 26.98 -56.36 81.59
CA ASN A 80 27.30 -55.14 82.36
C ASN A 80 27.37 -53.88 81.51
N THR A 81 26.36 -53.64 80.70
CA THR A 81 26.41 -52.62 79.65
C THR A 81 25.35 -51.54 79.82
N ASP A 82 24.66 -51.53 80.97
CA ASP A 82 23.65 -50.54 81.28
C ASP A 82 24.29 -49.25 81.83
N CYS A 83 24.12 -48.13 81.13
CA CYS A 83 24.64 -46.83 81.56
C CYS A 83 23.70 -46.07 82.51
N ASN A 84 22.46 -46.54 82.72
CA ASN A 84 21.53 -46.04 83.71
C ASN A 84 20.58 -47.14 84.25
N ASP A 85 21.08 -47.90 85.23
CA ASP A 85 20.43 -49.02 85.90
C ASP A 85 19.11 -48.67 86.64
N GLU A 86 18.73 -47.40 86.71
CA GLU A 86 17.44 -46.94 87.25
C GLU A 86 16.35 -46.77 86.17
N ASN A 87 16.68 -46.91 84.88
CA ASN A 87 15.78 -46.64 83.76
C ASN A 87 15.88 -47.67 82.63
N PHE A 88 14.86 -48.54 82.56
CA PHE A 88 14.75 -49.68 81.64
C PHE A 88 14.89 -49.36 80.13
N ALA A 89 14.84 -48.08 79.77
CA ALA A 89 14.92 -47.60 78.41
C ALA A 89 16.34 -47.17 77.99
N ILE A 90 17.28 -47.03 78.93
CA ILE A 90 18.66 -46.59 78.67
C ILE A 90 19.59 -47.77 78.88
N ASN A 91 19.64 -48.63 77.87
CA ASN A 91 20.47 -49.81 77.81
C ASN A 91 20.92 -50.02 76.35
N PRO A 92 21.83 -50.96 76.04
CA PRO A 92 22.34 -51.17 74.68
C PRO A 92 21.36 -51.59 73.58
N ALA A 93 20.05 -51.36 73.76
CA ALA A 93 19.05 -51.31 72.71
C ALA A 93 19.26 -50.12 71.74
N ALA A 94 18.23 -49.79 70.94
CA ALA A 94 18.32 -48.76 69.92
C ALA A 94 18.04 -47.35 70.49
N GLU A 95 18.67 -46.34 69.90
CA GLU A 95 18.45 -44.92 70.23
C GLU A 95 17.00 -44.48 70.01
N SER A 96 16.54 -43.57 70.87
CA SER A 96 15.34 -42.76 70.67
C SER A 96 15.74 -41.30 70.53
N CYS A 97 15.09 -40.54 69.65
CA CYS A 97 15.37 -39.11 69.45
C CYS A 97 14.94 -38.28 70.67
N ASN A 98 15.79 -38.19 71.69
CA ASN A 98 15.51 -37.56 72.98
C ASN A 98 16.71 -36.77 73.55
N GLY A 99 17.86 -36.77 72.87
CA GLY A 99 19.08 -36.08 73.31
C GLY A 99 19.86 -36.82 74.40
N ILE A 100 19.55 -38.09 74.64
CA ILE A 100 20.19 -39.00 75.60
C ILE A 100 20.89 -40.10 74.78
N ASP A 101 22.01 -40.61 75.30
CA ASP A 101 22.69 -41.80 74.78
C ASP A 101 21.96 -43.02 75.36
N ASP A 102 20.89 -43.46 74.69
CA ASP A 102 20.05 -44.55 75.18
C ASP A 102 20.80 -45.89 75.07
N ASN A 103 21.64 -46.09 74.04
CA ASN A 103 22.35 -47.33 73.72
C ASN A 103 23.73 -47.47 74.38
N CYS A 104 24.14 -46.48 75.16
CA CYS A 104 25.37 -46.47 75.95
C CYS A 104 26.67 -46.57 75.12
N ASN A 105 26.69 -46.06 73.89
CA ASN A 105 27.88 -46.10 73.01
C ASN A 105 28.75 -44.83 73.07
N GLY A 106 28.33 -43.82 73.84
CA GLY A 106 29.04 -42.56 74.04
C GLY A 106 28.57 -41.42 73.14
N THR A 107 27.52 -41.62 72.33
CA THR A 107 26.93 -40.58 71.48
C THR A 107 25.41 -40.62 71.53
N ALA A 108 24.79 -39.52 71.94
CA ALA A 108 23.33 -39.40 71.94
C ALA A 108 22.75 -39.33 70.53
N ASP A 109 21.60 -39.98 70.34
CA ASP A 109 20.79 -39.99 69.11
C ASP A 109 21.54 -40.51 67.87
N ASP A 110 22.59 -41.32 68.03
CA ASP A 110 23.37 -41.83 66.92
C ASP A 110 22.63 -42.93 66.12
N GLY A 111 23.02 -43.13 64.86
CA GLY A 111 22.33 -44.10 63.99
C GLY A 111 20.90 -43.74 63.60
N LEU A 112 20.34 -42.63 64.11
CA LEU A 112 19.07 -42.06 63.69
C LEU A 112 19.19 -41.28 62.37
N ILE A 113 18.07 -41.14 61.67
CA ILE A 113 17.98 -40.32 60.46
C ILE A 113 17.63 -38.89 60.88
N PHE A 114 18.57 -37.98 60.69
CA PHE A 114 18.32 -36.56 60.82
C PHE A 114 17.83 -35.98 59.50
N THR A 115 16.70 -35.28 59.55
CA THR A 115 16.15 -34.52 58.42
C THR A 115 16.31 -33.03 58.73
N THR A 116 16.71 -32.24 57.73
CA THR A 116 16.76 -30.78 57.89
C THR A 116 15.39 -30.20 57.59
N TYR A 117 14.88 -29.43 58.55
CA TYR A 117 13.62 -28.70 58.45
C TYR A 117 13.88 -27.20 58.43
N TYR A 118 13.18 -26.50 57.57
CA TYR A 118 13.24 -25.05 57.36
C TYR A 118 11.93 -24.43 57.80
N ALA A 119 11.95 -23.22 58.34
CA ALA A 119 10.74 -22.49 58.69
C ALA A 119 9.84 -22.33 57.46
N ASP A 120 8.54 -22.55 57.64
CA ASP A 120 7.48 -22.39 56.63
C ASP A 120 6.39 -21.50 57.27
N LEU A 121 6.53 -20.18 57.15
CA LEU A 121 5.69 -19.23 57.89
C LEU A 121 4.28 -19.08 57.29
N ASP A 122 4.13 -19.22 55.98
CA ASP A 122 2.85 -19.08 55.29
C ASP A 122 2.12 -20.41 55.01
N ASN A 123 2.79 -21.54 55.22
CA ASN A 123 2.28 -22.91 55.14
C ASN A 123 1.90 -23.36 53.73
N ASP A 124 2.71 -23.01 52.72
CA ASP A 124 2.58 -23.55 51.37
C ASP A 124 3.38 -24.83 51.10
N SER A 125 4.05 -25.37 52.12
CA SER A 125 4.92 -26.56 52.07
C SER A 125 6.32 -26.32 51.51
N PHE A 126 6.71 -25.07 51.27
CA PHE A 126 8.08 -24.66 51.01
C PHE A 126 8.55 -23.80 52.18
N GLY A 127 9.82 -23.93 52.53
CA GLY A 127 10.41 -23.16 53.62
C GLY A 127 11.34 -22.08 53.10
N ASP A 128 11.56 -21.08 53.95
CA ASP A 128 12.37 -19.89 53.68
C ASP A 128 13.73 -20.24 53.07
N LEU A 129 13.98 -19.72 51.86
CA LEU A 129 15.24 -19.86 51.13
C LEU A 129 16.46 -19.30 51.89
N SER A 130 16.23 -18.35 52.79
CA SER A 130 17.26 -17.76 53.65
C SER A 130 17.48 -18.50 54.96
N ASP A 131 16.59 -19.44 55.33
CA ASP A 131 16.77 -20.27 56.51
C ASP A 131 17.86 -21.32 56.29
N ILE A 132 18.81 -21.37 57.23
CA ILE A 132 19.90 -22.36 57.23
C ILE A 132 19.42 -23.75 57.68
N GLY A 133 18.18 -23.83 58.20
CA GLY A 133 17.51 -25.06 58.60
C GLY A 133 18.00 -25.61 59.94
N ASN A 134 17.14 -26.42 60.56
CA ASN A 134 17.42 -27.16 61.78
C ASN A 134 17.41 -28.66 61.48
N SER A 135 18.50 -29.35 61.80
CA SER A 135 18.61 -30.79 61.62
C SER A 135 18.02 -31.51 62.84
N LEU A 136 16.94 -32.26 62.63
CA LEU A 136 16.16 -32.90 63.70
C LEU A 136 15.94 -34.39 63.37
N CYS A 137 15.96 -35.24 64.40
CA CYS A 137 15.64 -36.67 64.29
C CYS A 137 14.14 -36.97 64.49
N ASN A 138 13.32 -35.95 64.78
CA ASN A 138 11.87 -36.01 64.83
C ASN A 138 11.27 -34.85 64.03
N ASP A 139 10.09 -35.07 63.44
CA ASP A 139 9.33 -34.05 62.72
C ASP A 139 8.83 -32.95 63.68
N PRO A 140 9.26 -31.68 63.53
CA PRO A 140 8.80 -30.58 64.38
C PRO A 140 7.33 -30.22 64.15
N GLY A 141 6.69 -30.70 63.09
CA GLY A 141 5.29 -30.48 62.76
C GLY A 141 5.04 -29.17 62.01
N PHE A 142 3.84 -28.61 62.23
CA PHE A 142 3.34 -27.44 61.49
C PHE A 142 4.27 -26.22 61.58
N GLY A 143 4.41 -25.50 60.46
CA GLY A 143 5.31 -24.34 60.33
C GLY A 143 6.73 -24.69 59.91
N PHE A 144 6.96 -25.90 59.40
CA PHE A 144 8.25 -26.33 58.86
C PHE A 144 8.08 -27.14 57.57
N SER A 145 9.02 -26.97 56.64
CA SER A 145 9.14 -27.75 55.41
C SER A 145 10.53 -28.42 55.31
N ILE A 146 10.62 -29.50 54.54
CA ILE A 146 11.90 -30.13 54.18
C ILE A 146 12.53 -29.52 52.91
N ASN A 147 11.86 -28.55 52.29
CA ASN A 147 12.29 -27.95 51.04
C ASN A 147 12.45 -26.44 51.18
N ASN A 148 13.67 -25.91 51.16
CA ASN A 148 14.00 -24.51 51.42
C ASN A 148 14.00 -23.62 50.16
N THR A 149 13.07 -23.84 49.26
CA THR A 149 13.09 -23.16 47.96
C THR A 149 12.09 -22.01 47.87
N ASP A 150 11.52 -21.59 49.00
CA ASP A 150 10.58 -20.48 49.05
C ASP A 150 11.30 -19.13 49.06
N CYS A 151 11.10 -18.35 48.01
CA CYS A 151 11.65 -17.01 47.88
C CYS A 151 10.84 -15.94 48.64
N ASN A 152 9.63 -16.26 49.12
CA ASN A 152 8.79 -15.38 49.93
C ASN A 152 7.91 -16.16 50.94
N ASP A 153 8.55 -16.61 52.02
CA ASP A 153 7.96 -17.32 53.19
C ASP A 153 6.81 -16.60 53.91
N GLY A 154 6.47 -15.37 53.51
CA GLY A 154 5.34 -14.61 54.03
C GLY A 154 4.10 -14.63 53.13
N ASN A 155 4.14 -15.28 51.98
CA ASN A 155 3.06 -15.31 51.00
C ASN A 155 2.88 -16.67 50.30
N ILE A 156 1.87 -17.41 50.76
CA ILE A 156 1.45 -18.75 50.30
C ILE A 156 1.25 -18.92 48.76
N THR A 157 1.21 -17.82 48.01
CA THR A 157 1.05 -17.83 46.55
C THR A 157 2.36 -17.68 45.78
N ILE A 158 3.48 -17.45 46.45
CA ILE A 158 4.80 -17.27 45.85
C ILE A 158 5.69 -18.41 46.34
N ASN A 159 5.87 -19.43 45.51
CA ASN A 159 6.66 -20.61 45.82
C ASN A 159 6.97 -21.41 44.55
N PRO A 160 7.90 -22.38 44.58
CA PRO A 160 8.27 -23.18 43.41
C PRO A 160 7.18 -23.93 42.66
N ALA A 161 6.01 -24.13 43.27
CA ALA A 161 4.86 -24.76 42.61
C ALA A 161 3.85 -23.74 42.05
N ALA A 162 4.04 -22.45 42.32
CA ALA A 162 3.19 -21.38 41.82
C ALA A 162 3.32 -21.26 40.29
N THR A 163 2.29 -20.67 39.69
CA THR A 163 2.29 -20.27 38.27
C THR A 163 2.47 -18.77 38.20
N GLU A 164 3.32 -18.31 37.30
CA GLU A 164 3.56 -16.89 37.07
C GLU A 164 2.26 -16.14 36.77
N SER A 165 2.10 -15.00 37.42
CA SER A 165 1.11 -13.99 37.12
C SER A 165 1.83 -12.76 36.59
N CYS A 166 1.28 -12.08 35.58
CA CYS A 166 1.88 -10.86 35.03
C CYS A 166 1.82 -9.69 36.04
N ASN A 167 2.76 -9.66 36.99
CA ASN A 167 2.80 -8.76 38.14
C ASN A 167 4.22 -8.23 38.42
N GLY A 168 5.24 -8.68 37.69
CA GLY A 168 6.64 -8.29 37.86
C GLY A 168 7.34 -8.94 39.06
N ILE A 169 6.75 -10.00 39.63
CA ILE A 169 7.26 -10.81 40.73
C ILE A 169 7.59 -12.20 40.19
N ASP A 170 8.64 -12.82 40.72
CA ASP A 170 8.99 -14.23 40.48
C ASP A 170 8.10 -15.09 41.39
N ASP A 171 6.88 -15.39 40.94
CA ASP A 171 5.90 -16.12 41.74
C ASP A 171 6.36 -17.57 41.98
N ASN A 172 7.08 -18.18 41.02
CA ASN A 172 7.53 -19.56 41.05
C ASN A 172 8.97 -19.75 41.56
N CYS A 173 9.60 -18.69 42.06
CA CYS A 173 10.94 -18.71 42.64
C CYS A 173 12.04 -19.35 41.75
N ASN A 174 11.94 -19.25 40.42
CA ASN A 174 12.94 -19.82 39.51
C ASN A 174 14.06 -18.83 39.13
N GLY A 175 13.99 -17.59 39.63
CA GLY A 175 14.95 -16.52 39.40
C GLY A 175 14.55 -15.55 38.28
N THR A 176 13.38 -15.71 37.67
CA THR A 176 12.88 -14.82 36.61
C THR A 176 11.41 -14.51 36.81
N ALA A 177 11.08 -13.23 36.98
CA ALA A 177 9.70 -12.77 37.06
C ALA A 177 8.97 -12.88 35.71
N ASP A 178 7.68 -13.23 35.78
CA ASP A 178 6.74 -13.29 34.65
C ASP A 178 7.16 -14.27 33.54
N ASP A 179 7.98 -15.29 33.86
CA ASP A 179 8.44 -16.27 32.89
C ASP A 179 7.33 -17.24 32.44
N GLY A 180 7.50 -17.87 31.26
CA GLY A 180 6.48 -18.76 30.71
C GLY A 180 5.17 -18.08 30.28
N LEU A 181 5.02 -16.76 30.48
CA LEU A 181 3.89 -15.97 29.99
C LEU A 181 4.06 -15.59 28.51
N ILE A 182 2.93 -15.25 27.88
CA ILE A 182 2.91 -14.73 26.51
C ILE A 182 3.00 -13.21 26.60
N PHE A 183 4.07 -12.66 26.03
CA PHE A 183 4.21 -11.22 25.85
C PHE A 183 3.74 -10.83 24.44
N ILE A 184 2.92 -9.80 24.37
CA ILE A 184 2.45 -9.18 23.13
C ILE A 184 3.04 -7.77 23.07
N THR A 185 3.52 -7.37 21.90
CA THR A 185 3.97 -6.00 21.67
C THR A 185 2.76 -5.12 21.36
N TYR A 186 2.60 -4.07 22.16
CA TYR A 186 1.58 -3.04 21.99
C TYR A 186 2.23 -1.72 21.57
N PHE A 187 1.65 -1.06 20.58
CA PHE A 187 2.06 0.23 20.03
C PHE A 187 1.06 1.29 20.47
N ALA A 188 1.51 2.51 20.73
CA ALA A 188 0.62 3.63 21.01
C ALA A 188 -0.38 3.82 19.85
N ASP A 189 -1.65 4.07 20.20
CA ASP A 189 -2.75 4.36 19.27
C ASP A 189 -3.46 5.62 19.78
N LEU A 190 -2.96 6.80 19.39
CA LEU A 190 -3.40 8.08 19.97
C LEU A 190 -4.78 8.51 19.47
N ASP A 191 -5.16 8.17 18.25
CA ASP A 191 -6.44 8.54 17.65
C ASP A 191 -7.54 7.46 17.76
N ASN A 192 -7.17 6.25 18.17
CA ASN A 192 -8.03 5.10 18.47
C ASN A 192 -8.73 4.51 17.24
N ASP A 193 -8.02 4.43 16.12
CA ASP A 193 -8.49 3.75 14.92
C ASP A 193 -8.12 2.25 14.85
N SER A 194 -7.47 1.73 15.90
CA SER A 194 -6.95 0.36 16.05
C SER A 194 -5.67 0.06 15.28
N PHE A 195 -5.01 1.07 14.71
CA PHE A 195 -3.65 1.01 14.19
C PHE A 195 -2.78 1.89 15.08
N GLY A 196 -1.62 1.38 15.46
CA GLY A 196 -0.69 2.11 16.30
C GLY A 196 0.44 2.71 15.47
N ASP A 197 1.07 3.72 16.06
CA ASP A 197 2.16 4.50 15.48
C ASP A 197 3.26 3.61 14.88
N LEU A 198 3.48 3.76 13.57
CA LEU A 198 4.53 3.08 12.80
C LEU A 198 5.95 3.41 13.29
N SER A 199 6.12 4.55 13.94
CA SER A 199 7.39 4.99 14.52
C SER A 199 7.61 4.51 15.96
N ASP A 200 6.56 4.00 16.63
CA ASP A 200 6.68 3.42 17.96
C ASP A 200 7.37 2.05 17.89
N ILE A 201 8.39 1.88 18.73
CA ILE A 201 9.11 0.60 18.88
C ILE A 201 8.28 -0.43 19.67
N GLY A 202 7.19 0.03 20.30
CA GLY A 202 6.24 -0.78 21.04
C GLY A 202 6.74 -1.19 22.43
N ASN A 203 5.78 -1.54 23.29
CA ASN A 203 6.02 -2.08 24.62
C ASN A 203 5.58 -3.54 24.66
N SER A 204 6.50 -4.43 25.03
CA SER A 204 6.23 -5.86 25.21
C SER A 204 5.62 -6.10 26.58
N LEU A 205 4.33 -6.46 26.63
CA LEU A 205 3.57 -6.62 27.86
C LEU A 205 2.89 -8.00 27.93
N CYS A 206 2.80 -8.57 29.13
CA CYS A 206 2.08 -9.82 29.38
C CYS A 206 0.61 -9.63 29.74
N ASN A 207 0.16 -8.37 29.84
CA ASN A 207 -1.24 -7.98 30.03
C ASN A 207 -1.60 -6.89 29.01
N ASP A 208 -2.86 -6.89 28.60
CA ASP A 208 -3.42 -5.86 27.72
C ASP A 208 -3.46 -4.50 28.44
N PRO A 209 -2.72 -3.47 27.96
CA PRO A 209 -2.74 -2.13 28.55
C PRO A 209 -4.08 -1.40 28.34
N GLY A 210 -4.94 -1.89 27.44
CA GLY A 210 -6.26 -1.34 27.15
C GLY A 210 -6.23 -0.18 26.16
N PHE A 211 -7.15 0.77 26.35
CA PHE A 211 -7.40 1.88 25.42
C PHE A 211 -6.15 2.75 25.18
N GLY A 212 -5.96 3.19 23.94
CA GLY A 212 -4.79 3.95 23.52
C GLY A 212 -3.60 3.10 23.04
N PHE A 213 -3.83 1.80 22.80
CA PHE A 213 -2.82 0.88 22.28
C PHE A 213 -3.41 -0.07 21.21
N SER A 214 -2.59 -0.40 20.22
CA SER A 214 -2.87 -1.41 19.20
C SER A 214 -1.77 -2.47 19.14
N ILE A 215 -2.09 -3.65 18.63
CA ILE A 215 -1.11 -4.70 18.31
C ILE A 215 -0.55 -4.58 16.89
N ASN A 216 -1.00 -3.58 16.12
CA ASN A 216 -0.65 -3.39 14.73
C ASN A 216 0.00 -2.03 14.52
N ASN A 217 1.30 -1.98 14.23
CA ASN A 217 2.08 -0.73 14.09
C ASN A 217 2.10 -0.16 12.68
N THR A 218 0.95 -0.07 12.02
CA THR A 218 0.88 0.29 10.59
C THR A 218 0.16 1.62 10.36
N ASP A 219 0.20 2.50 11.36
CA ASP A 219 -0.30 3.87 11.28
C ASP A 219 0.85 4.87 11.03
N CYS A 220 0.85 5.52 9.87
CA CYS A 220 1.84 6.54 9.53
C CYS A 220 1.50 7.95 10.07
N ASN A 221 0.31 8.15 10.64
CA ASN A 221 -0.10 9.36 11.33
C ASN A 221 -1.11 9.07 12.47
N ASP A 222 -0.58 8.59 13.59
CA ASP A 222 -1.26 8.23 14.85
C ASP A 222 -2.15 9.33 15.48
N GLY A 223 -2.12 10.56 14.94
CA GLY A 223 -2.98 11.66 15.36
C GLY A 223 -4.23 11.87 14.50
N ASN A 224 -4.43 11.06 13.46
CA ASN A 224 -5.53 11.19 12.52
C ASN A 224 -6.12 9.82 12.10
N PRO A 225 -7.35 9.48 12.57
CA PRO A 225 -7.92 8.12 12.42
C PRO A 225 -8.39 7.80 10.99
N LEU A 226 -8.07 8.67 10.04
CA LEU A 226 -8.32 8.51 8.61
C LEU A 226 -7.06 8.15 7.82
N ILE A 227 -5.89 8.11 8.47
CA ILE A 227 -4.60 7.81 7.85
C ILE A 227 -4.03 6.57 8.54
N ASN A 228 -4.14 5.42 7.90
CA ASN A 228 -3.64 4.12 8.39
C ASN A 228 -3.63 3.12 7.24
N ILE A 229 -3.01 1.96 7.40
CA ILE A 229 -2.90 0.94 6.33
C ILE A 229 -4.22 0.48 5.69
N ALA A 230 -5.35 0.65 6.37
CA ALA A 230 -6.67 0.26 5.87
C ALA A 230 -7.45 1.44 5.25
N ALA A 231 -6.90 2.66 5.31
CA ALA A 231 -7.50 3.83 4.69
C ALA A 231 -7.52 3.72 3.16
N ILE A 232 -8.43 4.49 2.56
CA ILE A 232 -8.52 4.63 1.10
C ILE A 232 -8.01 6.02 0.77
N GLU A 233 -7.14 6.11 -0.24
CA GLU A 233 -6.58 7.38 -0.71
C GLU A 233 -7.66 8.39 -1.03
N SER A 234 -7.47 9.60 -0.52
CA SER A 234 -8.19 10.80 -0.89
C SER A 234 -7.25 11.70 -1.68
N CYS A 235 -7.76 12.39 -2.71
CA CYS A 235 -6.94 13.32 -3.51
C CYS A 235 -6.53 14.56 -2.71
N ASN A 236 -5.52 14.43 -1.85
CA ASN A 236 -5.09 15.42 -0.86
C ASN A 236 -3.55 15.56 -0.78
N GLY A 237 -2.79 14.74 -1.50
CA GLY A 237 -1.32 14.74 -1.48
C GLY A 237 -0.70 14.10 -0.24
N ILE A 238 -1.49 13.37 0.55
CA ILE A 238 -1.09 12.59 1.72
C ILE A 238 -1.18 11.11 1.36
N ASP A 239 -0.26 10.30 1.89
CA ASP A 239 -0.32 8.85 1.83
C ASP A 239 -1.28 8.37 2.93
N ASP A 240 -2.58 8.35 2.64
CA ASP A 240 -3.61 8.02 3.62
C ASP A 240 -3.51 6.53 4.02
N ASN A 241 -3.16 5.65 3.08
CA ASN A 241 -3.07 4.21 3.26
C ASN A 241 -1.68 3.70 3.70
N CYS A 242 -0.74 4.60 3.97
CA CYS A 242 0.60 4.30 4.46
C CYS A 242 1.40 3.29 3.61
N ASN A 243 1.20 3.25 2.29
CA ASN A 243 1.91 2.32 1.40
C ASN A 243 3.20 2.91 0.80
N GLY A 244 3.51 4.17 1.11
CA GLY A 244 4.67 4.91 0.64
C GLY A 244 4.42 5.77 -0.60
N THR A 245 3.19 5.84 -1.11
CA THR A 245 2.81 6.67 -2.26
C THR A 245 1.49 7.39 -2.03
N ALA A 246 1.55 8.73 -2.00
CA ALA A 246 0.35 9.56 -1.88
C ALA A 246 -0.53 9.52 -3.14
N ASP A 247 -1.84 9.58 -2.93
CA ASP A 247 -2.89 9.64 -3.95
C ASP A 247 -2.89 8.44 -4.92
N ASP A 248 -2.34 7.28 -4.51
CA ASP A 248 -2.28 6.09 -5.37
C ASP A 248 -3.64 5.40 -5.54
N GLY A 249 -3.79 4.58 -6.57
CA GLY A 249 -5.07 3.94 -6.89
C GLY A 249 -6.20 4.89 -7.33
N LEU A 250 -5.97 6.20 -7.35
CA LEU A 250 -6.90 7.20 -7.87
C LEU A 250 -6.82 7.33 -9.40
N ILE A 251 -7.89 7.87 -9.99
CA ILE A 251 -7.94 8.19 -11.41
C ILE A 251 -7.45 9.62 -11.59
N PHE A 252 -6.32 9.78 -12.27
CA PHE A 252 -5.83 11.08 -12.68
C PHE A 252 -6.35 11.43 -14.08
N THR A 253 -6.84 12.65 -14.22
CA THR A 253 -7.27 13.24 -15.48
C THR A 253 -6.37 14.43 -15.79
N THR A 254 -5.92 14.55 -17.04
CA THR A 254 -5.15 15.72 -17.48
C THR A 254 -6.11 16.86 -17.80
N TYR A 255 -5.86 18.00 -17.17
CA TYR A 255 -6.56 19.26 -17.41
C TYR A 255 -5.61 20.28 -18.01
N TYR A 256 -6.09 21.06 -18.97
CA TYR A 256 -5.38 22.11 -19.67
C TYR A 256 -6.04 23.44 -19.34
N ALA A 257 -5.27 24.52 -19.24
CA ALA A 257 -5.82 25.86 -19.04
C ALA A 257 -6.84 26.19 -20.14
N ASP A 258 -7.95 26.82 -19.75
CA ASP A 258 -9.03 27.30 -20.63
C ASP A 258 -9.31 28.76 -20.22
N LEU A 259 -8.51 29.70 -20.74
CA LEU A 259 -8.50 31.10 -20.27
C LEU A 259 -9.76 31.87 -20.73
N ASP A 260 -10.34 31.54 -21.88
CA ASP A 260 -11.53 32.21 -22.42
C ASP A 260 -12.87 31.52 -22.12
N ASN A 261 -12.83 30.30 -21.55
CA ASN A 261 -13.96 29.49 -21.10
C ASN A 261 -14.88 28.99 -22.23
N ASP A 262 -14.32 28.60 -23.36
CA ASP A 262 -15.09 27.98 -24.45
C ASP A 262 -15.17 26.44 -24.39
N SER A 263 -14.58 25.84 -23.34
CA SER A 263 -14.49 24.40 -23.08
C SER A 263 -13.40 23.66 -23.86
N PHE A 264 -12.55 24.34 -24.61
CA PHE A 264 -11.31 23.82 -25.15
C PHE A 264 -10.16 24.50 -24.41
N GLY A 265 -9.11 23.74 -24.15
CA GLY A 265 -7.93 24.26 -23.46
C GLY A 265 -6.78 24.51 -24.42
N ASP A 266 -5.85 25.34 -23.98
CA ASP A 266 -4.65 25.76 -24.71
C ASP A 266 -3.89 24.58 -25.31
N LEU A 267 -3.76 24.59 -26.64
CA LEU A 267 -3.02 23.62 -27.43
C LEU A 267 -1.52 23.54 -27.07
N THR A 268 -0.97 24.60 -26.48
CA THR A 268 0.42 24.68 -26.05
C THR A 268 0.64 24.30 -24.59
N ASP A 269 -0.41 24.14 -23.80
CA ASP A 269 -0.31 23.67 -22.42
C ASP A 269 0.03 22.18 -22.40
N ILE A 270 1.05 21.83 -21.61
CA ILE A 270 1.46 20.43 -21.38
C ILE A 270 0.47 19.68 -20.47
N GLY A 271 -0.43 20.42 -19.82
CA GLY A 271 -1.48 19.91 -18.97
C GLY A 271 -1.01 19.58 -17.56
N SER A 272 -1.96 19.65 -16.62
CA SER A 272 -1.80 19.23 -15.23
C SER A 272 -2.58 17.95 -14.99
N SER A 273 -1.89 16.87 -14.61
CA SER A 273 -2.50 15.59 -14.24
C SER A 273 -3.00 15.67 -12.80
N LEU A 274 -4.32 15.69 -12.60
CA LEU A 274 -4.96 15.90 -11.30
C LEU A 274 -5.96 14.77 -11.01
N CYS A 275 -6.06 14.35 -9.75
CA CYS A 275 -7.06 13.40 -9.27
C CYS A 275 -8.39 14.05 -8.86
N ASN A 276 -8.46 15.38 -8.90
CA ASN A 276 -9.67 16.17 -8.72
C ASN A 276 -9.86 17.14 -9.89
N ASN A 277 -11.11 17.51 -10.15
CA ASN A 277 -11.42 18.52 -11.15
C ASN A 277 -11.06 19.91 -10.58
N PRO A 278 -10.12 20.65 -11.19
CA PRO A 278 -9.73 21.99 -10.72
C PRO A 278 -10.86 23.03 -10.87
N GLY A 279 -11.90 22.74 -11.65
CA GLY A 279 -13.07 23.60 -11.83
C GLY A 279 -12.94 24.50 -13.06
N ALA A 280 -13.56 25.68 -12.98
CA ALA A 280 -13.58 26.65 -14.09
C ALA A 280 -12.17 27.15 -14.44
N GLY A 281 -11.96 27.46 -15.72
CA GLY A 281 -10.65 27.83 -16.27
C GLY A 281 -9.78 26.65 -16.70
N PHE A 282 -10.35 25.45 -16.77
CA PHE A 282 -9.67 24.25 -17.26
C PHE A 282 -10.60 23.38 -18.13
N SER A 283 -10.02 22.77 -19.18
CA SER A 283 -10.67 21.79 -20.03
C SER A 283 -9.88 20.47 -20.04
N THR A 284 -10.56 19.35 -20.35
CA THR A 284 -9.89 18.06 -20.60
C THR A 284 -9.46 17.89 -22.06
N ASN A 285 -9.66 18.89 -22.91
CA ASN A 285 -9.40 18.83 -24.34
C ASN A 285 -8.50 19.99 -24.79
N ASN A 286 -7.23 19.72 -25.10
CA ASN A 286 -6.21 20.74 -25.42
C ASN A 286 -6.15 21.13 -26.90
N THR A 287 -7.29 21.35 -27.53
CA THR A 287 -7.34 21.56 -28.98
C THR A 287 -7.59 23.01 -29.36
N ASP A 288 -7.52 23.94 -28.40
CA ASP A 288 -7.69 25.36 -28.66
C ASP A 288 -6.39 26.01 -29.16
N CYS A 289 -6.41 26.47 -30.42
CA CYS A 289 -5.29 27.16 -31.04
C CYS A 289 -5.17 28.64 -30.60
N ASN A 290 -6.16 29.21 -29.91
CA ASN A 290 -6.14 30.55 -29.34
C ASN A 290 -7.00 30.67 -28.06
N ASP A 291 -6.45 30.17 -26.95
CA ASP A 291 -7.01 30.18 -25.59
C ASP A 291 -7.39 31.57 -25.01
N GLY A 292 -7.10 32.65 -25.74
CA GLY A 292 -7.48 34.01 -25.37
C GLY A 292 -8.75 34.51 -26.05
N ASN A 293 -9.40 33.71 -26.90
CA ASN A 293 -10.54 34.12 -27.70
C ASN A 293 -11.56 32.99 -27.93
N VAL A 294 -12.66 33.05 -27.15
CA VAL A 294 -13.82 32.14 -27.14
C VAL A 294 -14.47 31.83 -28.51
N ALA A 295 -14.13 32.60 -29.55
CA ALA A 295 -14.64 32.43 -30.90
C ALA A 295 -13.72 31.58 -31.80
N ILE A 296 -12.50 31.28 -31.37
CA ILE A 296 -11.51 30.49 -32.11
C ILE A 296 -11.29 29.20 -31.35
N ASN A 297 -11.89 28.10 -31.82
CA ASN A 297 -11.78 26.78 -31.21
C ASN A 297 -12.29 25.70 -32.17
N PRO A 298 -12.03 24.41 -31.91
CA PRO A 298 -12.44 23.31 -32.79
C PRO A 298 -13.91 23.19 -33.14
N ALA A 299 -14.81 23.83 -32.39
CA ALA A 299 -16.24 23.84 -32.68
C ALA A 299 -16.70 25.11 -33.41
N ALA A 300 -15.80 26.08 -33.61
CA ALA A 300 -16.09 27.31 -34.33
C ALA A 300 -16.31 27.07 -35.83
N PHE A 301 -16.98 28.02 -36.48
CA PHE A 301 -17.11 28.07 -37.92
C PHE A 301 -16.15 29.11 -38.48
N GLU A 302 -15.55 28.80 -39.63
CA GLU A 302 -14.69 29.74 -40.34
C GLU A 302 -15.43 31.03 -40.70
N SER A 303 -14.78 32.15 -40.41
CA SER A 303 -15.12 33.47 -40.93
C SER A 303 -14.05 33.87 -41.93
N CYS A 304 -14.44 34.52 -43.04
CA CYS A 304 -13.47 35.00 -44.04
C CYS A 304 -12.62 36.15 -43.48
N ASN A 305 -11.59 35.82 -42.72
CA ASN A 305 -10.76 36.74 -41.93
C ASN A 305 -9.26 36.37 -41.97
N GLY A 306 -8.88 35.27 -42.61
CA GLY A 306 -7.50 34.78 -42.70
C GLY A 306 -6.97 34.11 -41.41
N ILE A 307 -7.85 33.80 -40.46
CA ILE A 307 -7.58 33.09 -39.22
C ILE A 307 -8.17 31.68 -39.34
N ASP A 308 -7.50 30.69 -38.77
CA ASP A 308 -8.03 29.33 -38.59
C ASP A 308 -8.95 29.35 -37.36
N ASP A 309 -10.20 29.75 -37.55
CA ASP A 309 -11.15 29.93 -36.45
C ASP A 309 -11.50 28.56 -35.81
N ASN A 310 -11.52 27.49 -36.61
CA ASN A 310 -11.89 26.14 -36.17
C ASN A 310 -10.68 25.26 -35.77
N CYS A 311 -9.48 25.83 -35.70
CA CYS A 311 -8.24 25.15 -35.29
C CYS A 311 -7.95 23.83 -36.03
N ASN A 312 -8.34 23.68 -37.29
CA ASN A 312 -8.08 22.46 -38.07
C ASN A 312 -6.75 22.48 -38.84
N GLY A 313 -6.02 23.59 -38.77
CA GLY A 313 -4.74 23.82 -39.43
C GLY A 313 -4.82 24.59 -40.75
N THR A 314 -6.01 25.03 -41.17
CA THR A 314 -6.22 25.79 -42.41
C THR A 314 -7.21 26.93 -42.21
N ALA A 315 -6.75 28.17 -42.44
CA ALA A 315 -7.60 29.35 -42.38
C ALA A 315 -8.59 29.43 -43.55
N ASP A 316 -9.79 29.95 -43.27
CA ASP A 316 -10.87 30.22 -44.22
C ASP A 316 -11.34 28.96 -44.99
N ASP A 317 -11.16 27.75 -44.44
CA ASP A 317 -11.55 26.51 -45.08
C ASP A 317 -13.08 26.29 -45.07
N GLY A 318 -13.59 25.46 -45.98
CA GLY A 318 -15.03 25.21 -46.09
C GLY A 318 -15.86 26.42 -46.57
N LEU A 319 -15.25 27.59 -46.79
CA LEU A 319 -15.89 28.77 -47.37
C LEU A 319 -15.96 28.70 -48.90
N ILE A 320 -16.90 29.47 -49.47
CA ILE A 320 -17.02 29.61 -50.92
C ILE A 320 -16.16 30.79 -51.35
N PHE A 321 -15.14 30.51 -52.16
CA PHE A 321 -14.35 31.54 -52.81
C PHE A 321 -14.92 31.86 -54.19
N THR A 322 -15.09 33.14 -54.47
CA THR A 322 -15.49 33.67 -55.78
C THR A 322 -14.34 34.49 -56.35
N THR A 323 -14.05 34.32 -57.64
CA THR A 323 -13.06 35.14 -58.32
C THR A 323 -13.68 36.46 -58.74
N TYR A 324 -13.04 37.56 -58.33
CA TYR A 324 -13.42 38.92 -58.68
C TYR A 324 -12.34 39.56 -59.55
N TYR A 325 -12.75 40.25 -60.60
CA TYR A 325 -11.93 40.95 -61.58
C TYR A 325 -12.14 42.45 -61.42
N ALA A 326 -11.09 43.25 -61.58
CA ALA A 326 -11.21 44.71 -61.54
C ALA A 326 -12.22 45.20 -62.59
N ASP A 327 -13.10 46.12 -62.20
CA ASP A 327 -14.09 46.81 -63.04
C ASP A 327 -13.86 48.32 -62.86
N LEU A 328 -12.97 48.90 -63.67
CA LEU A 328 -12.46 50.25 -63.47
C LEU A 328 -13.45 51.33 -63.97
N ASP A 329 -14.26 51.03 -64.98
CA ASP A 329 -15.24 51.95 -65.54
C ASP A 329 -16.68 51.78 -65.00
N ASN A 330 -16.92 50.69 -64.27
CA ASN A 330 -18.15 50.36 -63.54
C ASN A 330 -19.36 50.04 -64.43
N ASP A 331 -19.15 49.29 -65.51
CA ASP A 331 -20.25 48.77 -66.33
C ASP A 331 -20.72 47.35 -65.96
N SER A 332 -20.16 46.76 -64.88
CA SER A 332 -20.43 45.42 -64.37
C SER A 332 -19.68 44.29 -65.08
N TYR A 333 -18.76 44.58 -66.00
CA TYR A 333 -17.83 43.63 -66.58
C TYR A 333 -16.41 44.02 -66.14
N GLY A 334 -15.61 43.03 -65.77
CA GLY A 334 -14.23 43.25 -65.36
C GLY A 334 -13.23 43.01 -66.48
N ASP A 335 -12.04 43.58 -66.33
CA ASP A 335 -10.93 43.52 -67.28
C ASP A 335 -10.62 42.08 -67.72
N LEU A 336 -10.68 41.84 -69.03
CA LEU A 336 -10.34 40.59 -69.69
C LEU A 336 -8.89 40.13 -69.44
N SER A 337 -7.99 41.05 -69.14
CA SER A 337 -6.58 40.80 -68.85
C SER A 337 -6.29 40.57 -67.36
N ASP A 338 -7.25 40.86 -66.47
CA ASP A 338 -7.10 40.58 -65.05
C ASP A 338 -7.23 39.07 -64.79
N ILE A 339 -6.23 38.52 -64.08
CA ILE A 339 -6.23 37.11 -63.65
C ILE A 339 -7.22 36.87 -62.51
N GLY A 340 -7.73 37.95 -61.89
CA GLY A 340 -8.71 37.94 -60.83
C GLY A 340 -8.14 37.59 -59.46
N ASN A 341 -8.85 38.01 -58.42
CA ASN A 341 -8.56 37.67 -57.03
C ASN A 341 -9.65 36.74 -56.49
N SER A 342 -9.24 35.58 -55.99
CA SER A 342 -10.14 34.61 -55.35
C SER A 342 -10.39 35.04 -53.90
N LEU A 343 -11.61 35.48 -53.59
CA LEU A 343 -11.98 36.03 -52.29
C LEU A 343 -13.21 35.29 -51.73
N CYS A 344 -13.24 35.07 -50.42
CA CYS A 344 -14.39 34.49 -49.72
C CYS A 344 -15.43 35.54 -49.28
N ASN A 345 -15.13 36.83 -49.47
CA ASN A 345 -16.04 37.95 -49.26
C ASN A 345 -16.04 38.86 -50.49
N ASP A 346 -17.19 39.43 -50.78
CA ASP A 346 -17.37 40.41 -51.87
C ASP A 346 -16.53 41.67 -51.58
N PRO A 347 -15.54 42.01 -52.43
CA PRO A 347 -14.74 43.23 -52.27
C PRO A 347 -15.55 44.51 -52.51
N GLY A 348 -16.75 44.40 -53.09
CA GLY A 348 -17.67 45.50 -53.35
C GLY A 348 -17.35 46.26 -54.63
N PHE A 349 -17.60 47.57 -54.61
CA PHE A 349 -17.53 48.44 -55.79
C PHE A 349 -16.14 48.44 -56.45
N GLY A 350 -16.12 48.43 -57.79
CA GLY A 350 -14.90 48.37 -58.60
C GLY A 350 -14.44 46.95 -58.95
N PHE A 351 -15.30 45.95 -58.76
CA PHE A 351 -15.05 44.56 -59.14
C PHE A 351 -16.29 43.91 -59.76
N SER A 352 -16.06 42.99 -60.69
CA SER A 352 -17.07 42.12 -61.31
C SER A 352 -16.68 40.65 -61.18
N ILE A 353 -17.68 39.76 -61.21
CA ILE A 353 -17.46 38.30 -61.30
C ILE A 353 -17.29 37.81 -62.74
N ASN A 354 -17.38 38.71 -63.73
CA ASN A 354 -17.33 38.40 -65.14
C ASN A 354 -16.22 39.18 -65.83
N ASN A 355 -15.16 38.52 -66.28
CA ASN A 355 -13.96 39.14 -66.85
C ASN A 355 -14.00 39.33 -68.37
N THR A 356 -15.14 39.71 -68.92
CA THR A 356 -15.32 39.74 -70.38
C THR A 356 -15.24 41.14 -70.96
N ASP A 357 -14.77 42.13 -70.19
CA ASP A 357 -14.57 43.48 -70.68
C ASP A 357 -13.25 43.62 -71.46
N CYS A 358 -13.36 43.93 -72.75
CA CYS A 358 -12.24 44.16 -73.63
C CYS A 358 -11.65 45.58 -73.52
N ASN A 359 -12.31 46.50 -72.82
CA ASN A 359 -11.83 47.85 -72.52
C ASN A 359 -12.40 48.41 -71.21
N ASP A 360 -11.81 47.95 -70.09
CA ASP A 360 -12.11 48.35 -68.70
C ASP A 360 -11.90 49.84 -68.36
N GLY A 361 -11.54 50.68 -69.36
CA GLY A 361 -11.44 52.13 -69.22
C GLY A 361 -12.63 52.89 -69.80
N ASN A 362 -13.63 52.20 -70.37
CA ASN A 362 -14.74 52.80 -71.08
C ASN A 362 -16.05 52.00 -70.95
N ILE A 363 -16.93 52.50 -70.07
CA ILE A 363 -18.27 51.99 -69.73
C ILE A 363 -19.21 51.67 -70.93
N ALA A 364 -18.86 52.13 -72.14
CA ALA A 364 -19.62 51.90 -73.35
C ALA A 364 -19.13 50.69 -74.18
N ILE A 365 -17.99 50.09 -73.83
CA ILE A 365 -17.39 48.95 -74.52
C ILE A 365 -17.41 47.77 -73.56
N ASN A 366 -18.34 46.85 -73.76
CA ASN A 366 -18.51 45.65 -72.93
C ASN A 366 -19.46 44.64 -73.61
N PRO A 367 -19.54 43.39 -73.14
CA PRO A 367 -20.38 42.35 -73.76
C PRO A 367 -21.87 42.65 -73.94
N ALA A 368 -22.42 43.60 -73.19
CA ALA A 368 -23.81 44.02 -73.33
C ALA A 368 -23.99 45.24 -74.26
N ALA A 369 -22.89 45.87 -74.68
CA ALA A 369 -22.92 47.00 -75.60
C ALA A 369 -23.46 46.59 -76.98
N ILE A 370 -24.00 47.58 -77.68
CA ILE A 370 -24.44 47.44 -79.07
C ILE A 370 -23.39 48.11 -79.93
N GLU A 371 -22.98 47.43 -81.02
CA GLU A 371 -22.02 47.95 -81.98
C GLU A 371 -22.43 49.33 -82.51
N SER A 372 -21.46 50.24 -82.48
CA SER A 372 -21.51 51.53 -83.15
C SER A 372 -20.56 51.48 -84.34
N CYS A 373 -20.91 52.09 -85.47
CA CYS A 373 -20.04 52.14 -86.66
C CYS A 373 -18.81 53.03 -86.40
N ASN A 374 -17.81 52.52 -85.71
CA ASN A 374 -16.64 53.24 -85.21
C ASN A 374 -15.32 52.46 -85.37
N GLY A 375 -15.35 51.22 -85.85
CA GLY A 375 -14.18 50.36 -86.03
C GLY A 375 -13.63 49.76 -84.73
N ILE A 376 -14.38 49.85 -83.64
CA ILE A 376 -14.10 49.25 -82.32
C ILE A 376 -15.07 48.07 -82.14
N ASP A 377 -14.60 47.01 -81.48
CA ASP A 377 -15.45 45.91 -81.02
C ASP A 377 -16.12 46.37 -79.72
N ASP A 378 -17.24 47.07 -79.83
CA ASP A 378 -17.92 47.66 -78.68
C ASP A 378 -18.51 46.56 -77.77
N ASN A 379 -18.95 45.44 -78.35
CA ASN A 379 -19.60 44.34 -77.64
C ASN A 379 -18.64 43.20 -77.21
N CYS A 380 -17.33 43.40 -77.40
CA CYS A 380 -16.27 42.47 -77.00
C CYS A 380 -16.45 41.02 -77.51
N ASN A 381 -17.06 40.81 -78.68
CA ASN A 381 -17.27 39.47 -79.25
C ASN A 381 -16.12 38.99 -80.15
N GLY A 382 -15.10 39.83 -80.35
CA GLY A 382 -13.92 39.60 -81.18
C GLY A 382 -14.02 40.17 -82.59
N THR A 383 -15.08 40.89 -82.95
CA THR A 383 -15.26 41.52 -84.26
C THR A 383 -15.84 42.92 -84.16
N ALA A 384 -15.16 43.91 -84.76
CA ALA A 384 -15.64 45.29 -84.80
C ALA A 384 -16.76 45.50 -85.83
N ASP A 385 -17.71 46.38 -85.49
CA ASP A 385 -18.83 46.83 -86.31
C ASP A 385 -19.76 45.68 -86.77
N ASP A 386 -19.83 44.58 -86.03
CA ASP A 386 -20.67 43.43 -86.38
C ASP A 386 -22.16 43.69 -86.13
N GLY A 387 -23.04 42.88 -86.72
CA GLY A 387 -24.50 43.09 -86.60
C GLY A 387 -25.05 44.40 -87.22
N LEU A 388 -24.18 45.27 -87.75
CA LEU A 388 -24.56 46.50 -88.45
C LEU A 388 -24.90 46.26 -89.92
N VAL A 389 -25.70 47.16 -90.48
CA VAL A 389 -26.02 47.15 -91.91
C VAL A 389 -24.96 47.95 -92.65
N PHE A 390 -24.18 47.26 -93.48
CA PHE A 390 -23.27 47.90 -94.41
C PHE A 390 -23.96 48.18 -95.74
N ILE A 391 -23.79 49.40 -96.25
CA ILE A 391 -24.29 49.85 -97.54
C ILE A 391 -23.07 50.12 -98.44
N THR A 392 -23.12 49.64 -99.68
CA THR A 392 -22.09 49.94 -100.68
C THR A 392 -22.36 51.32 -101.28
N TYR A 393 -21.39 52.21 -101.15
CA TYR A 393 -21.38 53.55 -101.72
C TYR A 393 -20.36 53.63 -102.86
N TYR A 394 -20.74 54.30 -103.94
CA TYR A 394 -19.92 54.54 -105.13
C TYR A 394 -19.62 56.03 -105.22
N ALA A 395 -18.43 56.42 -105.65
CA ALA A 395 -18.06 57.82 -105.86
C ALA A 395 -19.06 58.50 -106.82
N ASP A 396 -19.52 59.71 -106.48
CA ASP A 396 -20.45 60.54 -107.25
C ASP A 396 -19.83 61.95 -107.37
N LEU A 397 -18.94 62.13 -108.35
CA LEU A 397 -18.12 63.34 -108.45
C LEU A 397 -18.92 64.57 -108.92
N ASP A 398 -20.01 64.37 -109.68
CA ASP A 398 -20.86 65.46 -110.17
C ASP A 398 -22.14 65.70 -109.35
N ASN A 399 -22.42 64.84 -108.37
CA ASN A 399 -23.52 64.90 -107.41
C ASN A 399 -24.92 64.79 -108.05
N ASP A 400 -25.09 63.97 -109.08
CA ASP A 400 -26.38 63.71 -109.72
C ASP A 400 -27.18 62.55 -109.08
N SER A 401 -26.65 61.97 -108.00
CA SER A 401 -27.18 60.81 -107.26
C SER A 401 -26.96 59.45 -107.96
N PHE A 402 -26.16 59.39 -109.02
CA PHE A 402 -25.68 58.15 -109.62
C PHE A 402 -24.15 58.15 -109.53
N GLY A 403 -23.58 57.13 -108.90
CA GLY A 403 -22.13 56.99 -108.79
C GLY A 403 -21.49 56.27 -109.98
N ASP A 404 -20.17 56.42 -110.10
CA ASP A 404 -19.32 55.88 -111.16
C ASP A 404 -19.53 54.36 -111.36
N LEU A 405 -19.90 53.99 -112.58
CA LEU A 405 -20.06 52.59 -113.02
C LEU A 405 -18.76 51.76 -112.92
N THR A 406 -17.60 52.41 -112.89
CA THR A 406 -16.29 51.77 -112.77
C THR A 406 -15.75 51.70 -111.34
N ASP A 407 -16.38 52.41 -110.40
CA ASP A 407 -16.07 52.27 -108.97
C ASP A 407 -16.59 50.92 -108.46
N ILE A 408 -15.70 50.17 -107.81
CA ILE A 408 -16.05 48.89 -107.17
C ILE A 408 -16.84 49.09 -105.88
N GLY A 409 -16.93 50.34 -105.41
CA GLY A 409 -17.69 50.75 -104.25
C GLY A 409 -16.96 50.48 -102.94
N THR A 410 -17.26 51.31 -101.94
CA THR A 410 -16.80 51.16 -100.57
C THR A 410 -17.98 50.78 -99.70
N SER A 411 -17.85 49.66 -98.97
CA SER A 411 -18.87 49.18 -98.03
C SER A 411 -18.69 49.88 -96.68
N LEU A 412 -19.67 50.69 -96.28
CA LEU A 412 -19.64 51.48 -95.05
C LEU A 412 -20.89 51.24 -94.21
N CYS A 413 -20.76 51.24 -92.89
CA CYS A 413 -21.87 51.16 -91.94
C CYS A 413 -22.42 52.54 -91.55
N ASN A 414 -21.83 53.61 -92.09
CA ASN A 414 -22.29 54.98 -91.96
C ASN A 414 -22.37 55.63 -93.35
N ASP A 415 -23.22 56.65 -93.48
CA ASP A 415 -23.34 57.43 -94.70
C ASP A 415 -22.09 58.33 -94.86
N PRO A 416 -21.26 58.13 -95.91
CA PRO A 416 -20.08 58.96 -96.15
C PRO A 416 -20.43 60.41 -96.52
N GLY A 417 -21.71 60.70 -96.81
CA GLY A 417 -22.19 62.04 -97.16
C GLY A 417 -21.91 62.41 -98.61
N PHE A 418 -21.75 63.72 -98.86
CA PHE A 418 -21.60 64.27 -100.21
C PHE A 418 -20.44 63.66 -101.00
N GLY A 419 -20.65 63.43 -102.30
CA GLY A 419 -19.67 62.83 -103.19
C GLY A 419 -19.79 61.30 -103.33
N PHE A 420 -20.87 60.70 -102.82
CA PHE A 420 -21.14 59.28 -102.92
C PHE A 420 -22.62 58.99 -103.19
N SER A 421 -22.92 57.92 -103.93
CA SER A 421 -24.26 57.40 -104.21
C SER A 421 -24.36 55.90 -103.94
N THR A 422 -25.54 55.39 -103.58
CA THR A 422 -25.81 53.95 -103.44
C THR A 422 -26.13 53.27 -104.78
N ASN A 423 -26.08 54.00 -105.89
CA ASN A 423 -26.46 53.52 -107.22
C ASN A 423 -25.33 53.75 -108.22
N ASN A 424 -24.68 52.68 -108.70
CA ASN A 424 -23.50 52.74 -109.57
C ASN A 424 -23.78 52.80 -111.08
N THR A 425 -24.81 53.50 -111.51
CA THR A 425 -25.25 53.45 -112.92
C THR A 425 -24.80 54.65 -113.76
N ASP A 426 -23.90 55.50 -113.26
CA ASP A 426 -23.37 56.62 -114.05
C ASP A 426 -22.21 56.19 -114.97
N CYS A 427 -22.41 56.36 -116.28
CA CYS A 427 -21.41 56.08 -117.29
C CYS A 427 -20.42 57.24 -117.54
N ASN A 428 -20.65 58.40 -116.92
CA ASN A 428 -19.78 59.56 -117.01
C ASN A 428 -19.93 60.47 -115.77
N ASP A 429 -19.28 60.04 -114.69
CA ASP A 429 -19.25 60.62 -113.34
C ASP A 429 -18.72 62.07 -113.25
N ALA A 430 -18.33 62.68 -114.37
CA ALA A 430 -17.86 64.06 -114.44
C ALA A 430 -18.91 65.03 -115.02
N ASN A 431 -20.14 64.58 -115.30
CA ASN A 431 -21.18 65.38 -115.94
C ASN A 431 -22.62 64.94 -115.61
N MET A 432 -23.29 65.80 -114.84
CA MET A 432 -24.64 65.70 -114.26
C MET A 432 -25.82 65.53 -115.24
N GLN A 433 -25.58 65.26 -116.54
CA GLN A 433 -26.61 65.11 -117.58
C GLN A 433 -26.50 63.76 -118.34
N SER A 434 -25.69 62.82 -117.86
CA SER A 434 -25.29 61.61 -118.60
C SER A 434 -26.19 60.39 -118.38
N ILE A 435 -27.47 60.55 -118.06
CA ILE A 435 -28.34 59.40 -117.81
C ILE A 435 -28.79 58.77 -119.14
N LEU A 436 -28.17 57.65 -119.52
CA LEU A 436 -28.59 56.69 -120.56
C LEU A 436 -29.20 57.29 -121.86
N LEU A 437 -28.40 57.98 -122.67
CA LEU A 437 -28.81 58.34 -124.04
C LEU A 437 -28.68 57.14 -124.99
N LEU A 438 -29.80 56.46 -125.26
CA LEU A 438 -29.97 55.58 -126.43
C LEU A 438 -29.66 56.36 -127.73
N PRO A 439 -29.00 55.75 -128.74
CA PRO A 439 -28.50 56.48 -129.90
C PRO A 439 -29.63 57.02 -130.78
N LYS A 440 -29.55 58.34 -131.03
CA LYS A 440 -30.45 59.23 -131.80
C LYS A 440 -30.73 58.83 -133.26
N ALA A 441 -30.28 57.67 -133.73
CA ALA A 441 -30.29 57.26 -135.15
C ALA A 441 -31.51 56.44 -135.61
N ALA A 442 -32.65 56.49 -134.89
CA ALA A 442 -33.92 55.96 -135.39
C ALA A 442 -35.14 56.89 -135.18
N MET A 443 -34.94 58.15 -134.75
CA MET A 443 -36.08 59.00 -134.36
C MET A 443 -36.79 59.74 -135.51
N GLU A 444 -36.23 59.76 -136.74
CA GLU A 444 -36.92 60.31 -137.93
C GLU A 444 -37.60 59.24 -138.81
N SER A 445 -37.34 57.94 -138.60
CA SER A 445 -37.85 56.87 -139.48
C SER A 445 -39.13 56.20 -138.98
N MET A 446 -39.61 56.53 -137.78
CA MET A 446 -40.70 55.77 -137.13
C MET A 446 -41.98 56.57 -136.86
N ILE A 447 -42.01 57.88 -137.18
CA ILE A 447 -43.17 58.77 -136.92
C ILE A 447 -43.87 59.28 -138.21
N ILE A 448 -43.40 58.92 -139.42
CA ILE A 448 -43.99 59.40 -140.70
C ILE A 448 -44.77 58.34 -141.51
N ALA A 449 -44.73 57.04 -141.19
CA ALA A 449 -45.40 56.01 -142.02
C ALA A 449 -46.59 55.27 -141.36
N MET A 450 -47.05 55.73 -140.19
CA MET A 450 -48.25 55.21 -139.52
C MET A 450 -49.56 55.97 -139.87
N GLU A 451 -49.51 56.94 -140.79
CA GLU A 451 -50.69 57.56 -141.43
C GLU A 451 -50.67 57.36 -142.96
N LEU A 452 -50.65 56.12 -143.46
CA LEU A 452 -51.21 55.81 -144.78
C LEU A 452 -51.48 54.29 -144.91
N GLN A 453 -52.72 53.92 -144.64
CA GLN A 453 -53.41 52.88 -145.40
C GLN A 453 -53.27 53.21 -146.90
N MET A 454 -53.24 52.20 -147.78
CA MET A 454 -53.61 52.30 -149.22
C MET A 454 -52.58 53.03 -150.12
N MET A 455 -51.86 52.40 -151.04
CA MET A 455 -52.10 51.21 -151.89
C MET A 455 -51.43 49.97 -151.28
N VAL A 456 -52.05 48.83 -150.98
CA VAL A 456 -53.32 48.16 -151.31
C VAL A 456 -53.78 47.41 -150.07
#